data_AF-A0A2J4RF92-F1
#
_entry.id   AF-A0A2J4RF92-F1
#
_cell.length_a   1.000
_cell.length_b   1.000
_cell.length_c   1.000
_cell.angle_alpha   90.00
_cell.angle_beta   90.00
_cell.angle_gamma   90.00
#
_symmetry.space_group_name_H-M   'P 1'
#
loop_
_entity.id
_entity.type
_entity.pdbx_description
1 polymer ?
#
loop_
_entity_poly.entity_id
_entity_poly.type
_entity_poly.pdbx_seq_one_letter_code
_entity_poly.pdbx_strand_id
1 'polypeptide(L)'
;MSLFDKTHLVAQADALPGRNTPMPVATLHAVNGHSMTNVPAGMEVALFAMGCFWGVERLFWQLPGVYSTAAGYTGGYTPNPTYREVCSGETGHAEAVRVVYDPQVISYE
;
A
#
# COMPACT_ATOMS: atom_id res chain seq x y z
N MET A 1 12.31 27.18 -10.74
CA MET A 1 12.89 25.90 -11.16
C MET A 1 12.06 24.82 -10.48
N SER A 2 11.17 24.16 -11.22
CA SER A 2 10.18 23.24 -10.64
C SER A 2 10.90 22.05 -10.02
N LEU A 3 10.86 21.93 -8.70
CA LEU A 3 11.63 20.94 -7.94
C LEU A 3 11.08 19.51 -8.02
N PHE A 4 9.96 19.29 -8.72
CA PHE A 4 9.41 17.94 -8.93
C PHE A 4 8.68 17.91 -10.28
N ASP A 5 9.29 17.29 -11.28
CA ASP A 5 8.57 16.87 -12.49
C ASP A 5 7.74 15.63 -12.15
N LYS A 6 6.49 15.85 -11.73
CA LYS A 6 5.55 14.78 -11.40
C LYS A 6 5.11 13.93 -12.60
N THR A 7 5.57 14.26 -13.81
CA THR A 7 5.24 13.50 -15.03
C THR A 7 6.31 12.48 -15.40
N HIS A 8 7.50 12.57 -14.78
CA HIS A 8 8.59 11.64 -15.01
C HIS A 8 8.85 10.80 -13.76
N LEU A 9 8.65 9.48 -13.88
CA LEU A 9 9.09 8.52 -12.88
C LEU A 9 10.63 8.46 -12.86
N VAL A 10 11.20 8.28 -11.66
CA VAL A 10 12.65 8.04 -11.49
C VAL A 10 13.09 6.83 -12.32
N ALA A 11 14.27 6.89 -12.92
CA ALA A 11 14.86 5.72 -13.57
C ALA A 11 15.32 4.71 -12.52
N GLN A 12 15.25 3.41 -12.83
CA GLN A 12 15.64 2.36 -11.88
C GLN A 12 17.08 2.51 -11.36
N ALA A 13 18.01 2.99 -12.21
CA ALA A 13 19.41 3.20 -11.85
C ALA A 13 19.61 4.33 -10.82
N ASP A 14 18.67 5.28 -10.77
CA ASP A 14 18.71 6.46 -9.90
C ASP A 14 17.78 6.30 -8.68
N ALA A 15 17.06 5.18 -8.58
CA ALA A 15 16.15 4.94 -7.49
C ALA A 15 16.91 4.75 -6.17
N LEU A 16 16.35 5.23 -5.06
CA LEU A 16 16.98 5.07 -3.76
C LEU A 16 17.23 3.58 -3.46
N PRO A 17 18.36 3.23 -2.83
CA PRO A 17 18.73 1.83 -2.60
C PRO A 17 17.86 1.15 -1.53
N GLY A 18 17.18 1.93 -0.70
CA GLY A 18 16.27 1.43 0.33
C GLY A 18 16.99 0.64 1.42
N ARG A 19 16.36 -0.43 1.88
CA ARG A 19 16.88 -1.29 2.96
C ARG A 19 16.39 -2.72 2.83
N ASN A 20 17.08 -3.65 3.49
CA ASN A 20 16.64 -5.05 3.58
C ASN A 20 15.66 -5.29 4.75
N THR A 21 15.66 -4.41 5.75
CA THR A 21 14.82 -4.54 6.93
C THR A 21 13.41 -4.02 6.63
N PRO A 22 12.36 -4.86 6.72
CA PRO A 22 10.99 -4.40 6.57
C PRO A 22 10.58 -3.50 7.74
N MET A 23 9.64 -2.59 7.49
CA MET A 23 9.04 -1.81 8.56
C MET A 23 8.25 -2.73 9.49
N PRO A 24 8.39 -2.61 10.83
CA PRO A 24 7.55 -3.34 11.76
C PRO A 24 6.09 -2.92 11.60
N VAL A 25 5.20 -3.90 11.49
CA VAL A 25 3.75 -3.71 11.39
C VAL A 25 3.09 -4.51 12.51
N ALA A 26 1.98 -3.99 13.06
CA ALA A 26 1.18 -4.72 14.03
C ALA A 26 0.66 -6.04 13.45
N THR A 27 0.51 -7.07 14.27
CA THR A 27 -0.03 -8.36 13.82
C THR A 27 -1.54 -8.31 13.58
N LEU A 28 -2.24 -7.44 14.31
CA LEU A 28 -3.69 -7.26 14.25
C LEU A 28 -4.03 -5.88 13.69
N HIS A 29 -5.08 -5.85 12.88
CA HIS A 29 -5.61 -4.66 12.26
C HIS A 29 -6.29 -3.77 13.30
N ALA A 30 -5.93 -2.49 13.33
CA ALA A 30 -6.30 -1.57 14.40
C ALA A 30 -7.81 -1.38 14.56
N VAL A 31 -8.59 -1.55 13.50
CA VAL A 31 -10.04 -1.29 13.50
C VAL A 31 -10.87 -2.53 13.81
N ASN A 32 -10.50 -3.69 13.25
CA ASN A 32 -11.33 -4.90 13.29
C ASN A 32 -10.65 -6.10 13.97
N GLY A 33 -9.39 -5.97 14.37
CA GLY A 33 -8.65 -7.01 15.09
C GLY A 33 -8.27 -8.23 14.25
N HIS A 34 -8.52 -8.24 12.94
CA HIS A 34 -8.12 -9.31 12.04
C HIS A 34 -6.62 -9.31 11.77
N SER A 35 -6.06 -10.41 11.27
CA SER A 35 -4.63 -10.47 10.94
C SER A 35 -4.27 -9.47 9.84
N MET A 36 -3.19 -8.71 10.03
CA MET A 36 -2.68 -7.78 9.01
C MET A 36 -2.03 -8.50 7.82
N THR A 37 -1.48 -9.69 8.04
CA THR A 37 -0.63 -10.39 7.06
C THR A 37 -1.24 -11.70 6.57
N ASN A 38 -1.91 -12.45 7.45
CA ASN A 38 -2.54 -13.71 7.07
C ASN A 38 -3.79 -13.46 6.22
N VAL A 39 -3.91 -14.17 5.11
CA VAL A 39 -5.11 -14.16 4.24
C VAL A 39 -5.87 -15.47 4.49
N PRO A 40 -7.07 -15.42 5.08
CA PRO A 40 -7.89 -16.61 5.24
C PRO A 40 -8.23 -17.29 3.91
N ALA A 41 -8.44 -18.60 3.92
CA ALA A 41 -8.86 -19.34 2.74
C ALA A 41 -10.21 -18.81 2.23
N GLY A 42 -10.33 -18.67 0.91
CA GLY A 42 -11.52 -18.11 0.26
C GLY A 42 -11.55 -16.58 0.15
N MET A 43 -10.61 -15.87 0.79
CA MET A 43 -10.44 -14.42 0.63
C MET A 43 -9.52 -14.10 -0.55
N GLU A 44 -9.74 -12.94 -1.15
CA GLU A 44 -8.92 -12.38 -2.23
C GLU A 44 -8.19 -11.12 -1.79
N VAL A 45 -7.17 -10.72 -2.56
CA VAL A 45 -6.34 -9.55 -2.28
C VAL A 45 -6.34 -8.61 -3.48
N ALA A 46 -6.72 -7.36 -3.26
CA ALA A 46 -6.61 -6.27 -4.22
C ALA A 46 -5.61 -5.21 -3.74
N LEU A 47 -5.00 -4.50 -4.71
CA LEU A 47 -4.10 -3.37 -4.47
C LEU A 47 -4.61 -2.15 -5.23
N PHE A 48 -4.89 -1.06 -4.51
CA PHE A 48 -5.40 0.17 -5.10
C PHE A 48 -4.47 1.35 -4.78
N ALA A 49 -4.12 2.12 -5.81
CA ALA A 49 -3.32 3.35 -5.68
C ALA A 49 -4.17 4.55 -6.17
N MET A 50 -4.77 5.28 -5.22
CA MET A 50 -5.82 6.28 -5.50
C MET A 50 -5.52 7.65 -4.86
N GLY A 51 -4.24 7.99 -4.68
CA GLY A 51 -3.81 9.18 -3.96
C GLY A 51 -3.56 8.88 -2.48
N CYS A 52 -3.85 9.85 -1.60
CA CYS A 52 -3.52 9.77 -0.17
C CYS A 52 -4.10 8.50 0.49
N PHE A 53 -3.22 7.56 0.84
CA PHE A 53 -3.63 6.25 1.35
C PHE A 53 -4.40 6.28 2.67
N TRP A 54 -4.35 7.36 3.47
CA TRP A 54 -5.08 7.46 4.73
C TRP A 54 -6.59 7.52 4.50
N GLY A 55 -7.00 8.29 3.49
CA GLY A 55 -8.41 8.38 3.11
C GLY A 55 -8.89 7.10 2.43
N VAL A 56 -8.04 6.53 1.56
CA VAL A 56 -8.34 5.34 0.78
C VAL A 56 -8.43 4.10 1.67
N GLU A 57 -7.50 3.90 2.58
CA GLU A 57 -7.49 2.76 3.51
C GLU A 57 -8.73 2.80 4.41
N ARG A 58 -9.08 4.00 4.89
CA ARG A 58 -10.28 4.22 5.68
C ARG A 58 -11.56 3.95 4.91
N LEU A 59 -11.59 4.30 3.62
CA LEU A 59 -12.74 4.04 2.76
C LEU A 59 -12.99 2.52 2.67
N PHE A 60 -11.93 1.73 2.44
CA PHE A 60 -12.07 0.29 2.25
C PHE A 60 -12.43 -0.47 3.52
N TRP A 61 -11.83 -0.20 4.69
CA TRP A 61 -12.15 -0.98 5.89
C TRP A 61 -13.60 -0.80 6.38
N GLN A 62 -14.30 0.23 5.90
CA GLN A 62 -15.70 0.49 6.22
C GLN A 62 -16.67 -0.31 5.34
N LEU A 63 -16.19 -0.92 4.25
CA LEU A 63 -17.03 -1.68 3.33
C LEU A 63 -17.36 -3.06 3.90
N PRO A 64 -18.64 -3.47 3.89
CA PRO A 64 -19.01 -4.85 4.16
C PRO A 64 -18.27 -5.81 3.21
N GLY A 65 -17.73 -6.90 3.75
CA GLY A 65 -16.93 -7.88 2.99
C GLY A 65 -15.43 -7.63 3.00
N VAL A 66 -14.96 -6.47 3.47
CA VAL A 66 -13.52 -6.23 3.66
C VAL A 66 -13.04 -6.83 4.97
N TYR A 67 -12.06 -7.74 4.86
CA TYR A 67 -11.47 -8.45 5.99
C TYR A 67 -10.38 -7.62 6.69
N SER A 68 -9.44 -7.03 5.94
CA SER A 68 -8.37 -6.21 6.50
C SER A 68 -7.79 -5.28 5.43
N THR A 69 -7.31 -4.11 5.81
CA THR A 69 -6.60 -3.21 4.91
C THR A 69 -5.19 -2.91 5.43
N ALA A 70 -4.28 -2.49 4.54
CA ALA A 70 -2.96 -2.04 4.91
C ALA A 70 -2.44 -0.97 3.95
N ALA A 71 -2.09 0.20 4.47
CA ALA A 71 -1.38 1.25 3.74
C ALA A 71 0.09 0.87 3.49
N GLY A 72 0.56 1.13 2.27
CA GLY A 72 1.94 0.86 1.87
C GLY A 72 2.31 1.53 0.55
N TYR A 73 3.41 1.06 -0.04
CA TYR A 73 3.97 1.61 -1.26
C TYR A 73 4.28 0.49 -2.25
N THR A 74 3.93 0.65 -3.52
CA THR A 74 4.15 -0.37 -4.57
C THR A 74 4.39 0.27 -5.94
N GLY A 75 4.80 -0.54 -6.92
CA GLY A 75 5.03 -0.12 -8.31
C GLY A 75 6.37 0.56 -8.60
N GLY A 76 7.21 0.77 -7.58
CA GLY A 76 8.55 1.35 -7.69
C GLY A 76 9.67 0.32 -7.59
N TYR A 77 10.89 0.82 -7.37
CA TYR A 77 12.11 0.01 -7.41
C TYR A 77 12.77 -0.18 -6.03
N THR A 78 12.63 0.79 -5.14
CA THR A 78 13.33 0.83 -3.85
C THR A 78 12.80 -0.23 -2.88
N PRO A 79 13.62 -1.19 -2.42
CA PRO A 79 13.16 -2.20 -1.46
C PRO A 79 12.92 -1.62 -0.06
N ASN A 80 11.83 -2.06 0.57
CA ASN A 80 11.39 -1.64 1.92
C ASN A 80 11.48 -0.12 2.14
N PRO A 81 10.84 0.70 1.29
CA PRO A 81 10.98 2.15 1.35
C PRO A 81 10.27 2.70 2.60
N THR A 82 10.77 3.81 3.13
CA THR A 82 10.10 4.58 4.18
C THR A 82 9.22 5.66 3.57
N TYR A 83 8.27 6.16 4.34
CA TYR A 83 7.45 7.32 3.94
C TYR A 83 8.31 8.50 3.48
N ARG A 84 9.39 8.82 4.21
CA ARG A 84 10.28 9.94 3.86
C ARG A 84 10.94 9.76 2.49
N GLU A 85 11.39 8.55 2.17
CA GLU A 85 12.00 8.24 0.87
C GLU A 85 10.96 8.31 -0.24
N VAL A 86 9.75 7.78 -0.01
CA VAL A 86 8.67 7.86 -1.00
C VAL A 86 8.28 9.32 -1.26
N CYS A 87 8.21 10.15 -0.22
CA CYS A 87 7.92 11.57 -0.35
C CYS A 87 9.00 12.37 -1.12
N SER A 88 10.23 11.85 -1.27
CA SER A 88 11.23 12.49 -2.14
C SER A 88 10.93 12.27 -3.63
N GLY A 89 10.10 11.26 -3.96
CA GLY A 89 9.81 10.86 -5.34
C GLY A 89 10.89 9.98 -5.97
N GLU A 90 11.98 9.71 -5.27
CA GLU A 90 13.14 8.99 -5.81
C GLU A 90 13.04 7.47 -5.67
N THR A 91 11.90 6.94 -5.22
CA THR A 91 11.69 5.49 -5.09
C THR A 91 10.90 4.88 -6.25
N GLY A 92 10.19 5.72 -7.00
CA GLY A 92 9.23 5.31 -8.04
C GLY A 92 7.95 4.67 -7.50
N HIS A 93 7.78 4.55 -6.18
CA HIS A 93 6.57 3.96 -5.62
C HIS A 93 5.39 4.94 -5.59
N ALA A 94 4.21 4.39 -5.79
CA ALA A 94 2.95 5.06 -5.49
C ALA A 94 2.45 4.66 -4.09
N GLU A 95 1.73 5.58 -3.43
CA GLU A 95 0.92 5.23 -2.26
C GLU A 95 -0.20 4.27 -2.68
N ALA A 96 -0.28 3.14 -1.99
CA ALA A 96 -1.25 2.10 -2.28
C ALA A 96 -1.82 1.47 -1.01
N VAL A 97 -3.00 0.89 -1.14
CA VAL A 97 -3.70 0.16 -0.10
C VAL A 97 -3.88 -1.28 -0.54
N ARG A 98 -3.45 -2.21 0.31
CA ARG A 98 -3.79 -3.63 0.20
C ARG A 98 -5.14 -3.85 0.86
N VAL A 99 -6.04 -4.51 0.16
CA VAL A 99 -7.40 -4.85 0.62
C VAL A 99 -7.56 -6.35 0.56
N VAL A 100 -7.79 -6.99 1.70
CA VAL A 100 -8.21 -8.39 1.77
C VAL A 100 -9.73 -8.41 1.89
N TYR A 101 -10.43 -9.11 1.00
CA TYR A 101 -11.88 -9.09 0.94
C TYR A 101 -12.47 -10.48 0.64
N ASP A 102 -13.73 -10.67 1.01
CA ASP A 102 -14.52 -11.86 0.70
C ASP A 102 -15.23 -11.66 -0.66
N PRO A 103 -14.83 -12.39 -1.73
CA PRO A 103 -15.44 -12.26 -3.05
C PRO A 103 -16.91 -12.72 -3.09
N GLN A 104 -17.41 -13.41 -2.06
CA GLN A 104 -18.82 -13.77 -1.94
C GLN A 104 -19.67 -12.62 -1.36
N VAL A 105 -19.04 -11.61 -0.77
CA VAL A 105 -19.72 -10.45 -0.16
C VAL A 105 -19.50 -9.18 -0.99
N ILE A 106 -18.29 -8.97 -1.53
CA ILE A 106 -17.95 -7.83 -2.38
C ILE A 106 -17.07 -8.30 -3.53
N SER A 107 -17.46 -7.97 -4.77
CA SER A 107 -16.69 -8.27 -5.98
C SER A 107 -15.53 -7.31 -6.17
N TYR A 108 -14.65 -7.65 -7.11
CA TYR A 108 -13.59 -6.74 -7.54
C TYR A 108 -14.13 -5.56 -8.37
N GLU A 109 -15.17 -5.82 -9.18
CA GLU A 109 -15.96 -4.83 -9.92
C GLU A 109 -16.90 -4.03 -9.01
#